data_AF-A0A939WEC0-F1
#
_entry.id   AF-A0A939WEC0-F1
#
_cell.length_a   1.000
_cell.length_b   1.000
_cell.length_c   1.000
_cell.angle_alpha   90.00
_cell.angle_beta   90.00
_cell.angle_gamma   90.00
#
_symmetry.space_group_name_H-M   'P 1'
#
loop_
_entity.id
_entity.type
_entity.pdbx_description
1 polymer ?
#
loop_
_entity_poly.entity_id
_entity_poly.type
_entity_poly.pdbx_seq_one_letter_code
_entity_poly.pdbx_strand_id
1 'polypeptide(L)'
;MKRTFIVFAIIFLLLGTFAICEESVLIDFTFLEQDMISLADESGDSGNLNKEQNRRTVMDYGAAAGATFTDSQKTLMRTSLALSNWEVVLNSSARNSTSLSLSKVVPAQVRDTKPMKNAYGEMEDVDVKVPFHGEKVLGVRIVFPTSSVNANAMIAPPFEIPAYERMAYIDDEGNVAMNDEGQRVDENGEVITTSTTRFEEGYGIVKNVGTLKSISVTTMGMNYPYALYVWLKDTDNVERRYYMGTLGFDGWKELQWDNPTYITDVRAREIRIYPIYPRGLPFVKFMGFQVVRDAAQAGGDFIGYFKDVKIIYDKAVLTTERDIADEDLWNIVSEREAQKQNYEMTRFGEKQVDRFLEYSKYAQESTFKSSLAEEANEQ
;
A
#
# COMPACT_ATOMS: atom_id res chain seq x y z
N MET A 1 -15.21 -39.06 39.26
CA MET A 1 -13.80 -38.69 38.99
C MET A 1 -13.25 -39.15 37.63
N LYS A 2 -13.69 -40.27 37.03
CA LYS A 2 -13.19 -40.69 35.70
C LYS A 2 -13.71 -39.86 34.51
N ARG A 3 -14.92 -39.28 34.59
CA ARG A 3 -15.50 -38.45 33.52
C ARG A 3 -14.95 -37.02 33.47
N THR A 4 -14.54 -36.45 34.59
CA THR A 4 -13.94 -35.10 34.65
C THR A 4 -12.51 -35.07 34.13
N PHE A 5 -11.73 -36.15 34.34
CA PHE A 5 -10.38 -36.29 33.80
C PHE A 5 -10.34 -36.41 32.26
N ILE A 6 -11.33 -37.07 31.66
CA ILE A 6 -11.43 -37.20 30.19
C ILE A 6 -11.74 -35.85 29.55
N VAL A 7 -12.57 -35.02 30.18
CA VAL A 7 -12.89 -33.67 29.68
C VAL A 7 -11.67 -32.74 29.77
N PHE A 8 -10.91 -32.80 30.86
CA PHE A 8 -9.65 -32.04 30.97
C PHE A 8 -8.58 -32.51 29.98
N ALA A 9 -8.48 -33.82 29.71
CA ALA A 9 -7.57 -34.35 28.70
C ALA A 9 -7.96 -33.95 27.27
N ILE A 10 -9.26 -33.88 26.95
CA ILE A 10 -9.74 -33.42 25.64
C ILE A 10 -9.52 -31.91 25.46
N ILE A 11 -9.66 -31.11 26.52
CA ILE A 11 -9.36 -29.67 26.50
C ILE A 11 -7.84 -29.44 26.35
N PHE A 12 -6.99 -30.23 27.01
CA PHE A 12 -5.54 -30.16 26.82
C PHE A 12 -5.08 -30.69 25.44
N LEU A 13 -5.79 -31.68 24.87
CA LEU A 13 -5.52 -32.18 23.51
C LEU A 13 -5.97 -31.17 22.43
N LEU A 14 -7.02 -30.38 22.70
CA LEU A 14 -7.47 -29.26 21.84
C LEU A 14 -6.58 -28.01 21.98
N LEU A 15 -5.93 -27.82 23.13
CA LEU A 15 -4.87 -26.82 23.32
C LEU A 15 -3.52 -27.26 22.73
N GLY A 16 -3.42 -28.51 22.27
CA GLY A 16 -2.21 -29.12 21.72
C GLY A 16 -2.03 -28.97 20.21
N THR A 17 -2.86 -28.19 19.51
CA THR A 17 -2.57 -27.77 18.14
C THR A 17 -1.84 -26.44 18.19
N PHE A 18 -0.50 -26.49 18.23
CA PHE A 18 0.32 -25.37 17.78
C PHE A 18 0.01 -25.15 16.29
N ALA A 19 -1.04 -24.40 15.98
CA ALA A 19 -1.21 -23.81 14.66
C ALA A 19 -0.21 -22.66 14.60
N ILE A 20 1.00 -22.95 14.12
CA ILE A 20 2.13 -22.02 13.96
C ILE A 20 1.88 -21.14 12.73
N CYS A 21 0.75 -20.44 12.73
CA CYS A 21 0.36 -19.57 11.63
C CYS A 21 -0.05 -18.22 12.20
N GLU A 22 0.65 -17.17 11.82
CA GLU A 22 0.31 -15.81 12.18
C GLU A 22 -0.46 -15.15 11.05
N GLU A 23 -1.49 -14.38 11.41
CA GLU A 23 -2.21 -13.51 10.50
C GLU A 23 -1.68 -12.08 10.69
N SER A 24 -1.40 -11.39 9.58
CA SER A 24 -1.03 -9.98 9.60
C SER A 24 -1.68 -9.23 8.45
N VAL A 25 -2.04 -7.97 8.69
CA VAL A 25 -2.45 -7.05 7.63
C VAL A 25 -1.18 -6.58 6.91
N LEU A 26 -1.07 -6.91 5.62
CA LEU A 26 0.05 -6.48 4.80
C LEU A 26 -0.12 -5.03 4.38
N ILE A 27 -1.30 -4.65 3.92
CA ILE A 27 -1.66 -3.27 3.62
C ILE A 27 -3.13 -3.02 3.94
N ASP A 28 -3.43 -1.91 4.62
CA ASP A 28 -4.79 -1.41 4.84
C ASP A 28 -4.92 -0.03 4.19
N PHE A 29 -5.83 0.10 3.22
CA PHE A 29 -5.99 1.34 2.47
C PHE A 29 -6.67 2.43 3.29
N THR A 30 -7.34 2.07 4.40
CA THR A 30 -7.97 3.02 5.31
C THR A 30 -6.93 3.84 6.10
N PHE A 31 -5.73 3.30 6.30
CA PHE A 31 -4.61 3.99 6.95
C PHE A 31 -3.86 4.96 6.03
N LEU A 32 -4.19 4.98 4.74
CA LEU A 32 -3.53 5.76 3.70
C LEU A 32 -4.32 7.02 3.32
N GLU A 33 -5.24 7.44 4.18
CA GLU A 33 -5.89 8.74 4.06
C GLU A 33 -4.86 9.87 4.17
N GLN A 34 -5.20 11.00 3.56
CA GLN A 34 -4.39 12.19 3.51
C GLN A 34 -4.64 13.01 4.78
N ASP A 35 -3.61 13.19 5.60
CA ASP A 35 -3.67 13.82 6.93
C ASP A 35 -2.64 14.94 7.12
N MET A 36 -1.87 15.25 6.06
CA MET A 36 -0.91 16.34 6.00
C MET A 36 -1.32 17.37 4.95
N ILE A 37 -1.29 18.65 5.36
CA ILE A 37 -1.61 19.80 4.51
C ILE A 37 -0.63 19.84 3.33
N SER A 38 -1.13 20.04 2.11
CA SER A 38 -0.28 20.25 0.93
C SER A 38 0.57 21.50 1.10
N LEU A 39 1.88 21.38 0.90
CA LEU A 39 2.76 22.54 0.72
C LEU A 39 2.39 23.19 -0.61
N ALA A 40 1.66 24.30 -0.56
CA ALA A 40 1.36 25.09 -1.74
C ALA A 40 2.62 25.89 -2.15
N ASP A 41 2.89 25.97 -3.45
CA ASP A 41 3.89 26.89 -3.97
C ASP A 41 3.34 28.33 -3.84
N GLU A 42 4.14 29.28 -3.35
CA GLU A 42 3.75 30.69 -3.13
C GLU A 42 3.26 31.38 -4.41
N SER A 43 3.56 30.81 -5.58
CA SER A 43 3.20 31.34 -6.90
C SER A 43 1.77 31.00 -7.35
N GLY A 44 1.00 30.20 -6.61
CA GLY A 44 -0.39 29.86 -6.95
C GLY A 44 -0.58 29.07 -8.26
N ASP A 45 0.51 28.72 -8.95
CA ASP A 45 0.49 28.02 -10.24
C ASP A 45 0.70 26.51 -10.03
N SER A 46 -0.29 25.89 -9.40
CA SER A 46 -0.22 24.49 -8.98
C SER A 46 -0.76 23.55 -10.06
N GLY A 47 0.02 23.37 -11.12
CA GLY A 47 -0.13 22.19 -11.97
C GLY A 47 0.22 20.92 -11.17
N ASN A 48 -0.77 20.29 -10.52
CA ASN A 48 -0.71 18.96 -9.89
C ASN A 48 0.13 18.76 -8.59
N LEU A 49 0.68 19.81 -7.96
CA LEU A 49 1.52 19.66 -6.74
C LEU A 49 0.74 19.71 -5.41
N ASN A 50 -0.55 20.05 -5.43
CA ASN A 50 -1.43 19.97 -4.26
C ASN A 50 -1.96 18.54 -4.04
N LYS A 51 -1.06 17.59 -3.78
CA LYS A 51 -1.47 16.29 -3.26
C LYS A 51 -1.20 16.30 -1.76
N GLU A 52 -2.27 16.37 -0.99
CA GLU A 52 -2.22 16.09 0.45
C GLU A 52 -1.55 14.72 0.65
N GLN A 53 -0.64 14.65 1.62
CA GLN A 53 0.21 13.48 1.85
C GLN A 53 -0.28 12.72 3.08
N ASN A 54 0.17 11.48 3.22
CA ASN A 54 -0.01 10.68 4.42
C ASN A 54 1.25 10.79 5.30
N ARG A 55 1.10 11.32 6.52
CA ARG A 55 2.15 11.59 7.51
C ARG A 55 2.97 10.36 7.84
N ARG A 56 2.31 9.22 8.03
CA ARG A 56 3.00 7.95 8.32
C ARG A 56 3.92 7.52 7.19
N THR A 57 3.57 7.76 5.92
CA THR A 57 4.29 7.20 4.76
C THR A 57 5.03 8.23 3.91
N VAL A 58 5.06 9.51 4.31
CA VAL A 58 5.71 10.58 3.53
C VAL A 58 7.24 10.43 3.48
N MET A 59 7.78 10.41 2.28
CA MET A 59 9.20 10.29 2.00
C MET A 59 9.66 11.56 1.28
N ASP A 60 10.75 12.14 1.78
CA ASP A 60 11.43 13.28 1.17
C ASP A 60 12.51 12.77 0.21
N TYR A 61 12.43 13.21 -1.05
CA TYR A 61 13.44 12.92 -2.08
C TYR A 61 14.17 14.17 -2.56
N GLY A 62 13.93 15.32 -1.94
CA GLY A 62 14.64 16.57 -2.24
C GLY A 62 16.14 16.48 -1.95
N ALA A 63 16.56 15.62 -1.02
CA ALA A 63 17.97 15.33 -0.77
C ALA A 63 18.68 14.62 -1.93
N ALA A 64 17.95 13.83 -2.73
CA ALA A 64 18.48 13.20 -3.93
C ALA A 64 18.51 14.17 -5.13
N ALA A 65 17.76 15.27 -5.06
CA ALA A 65 17.76 16.29 -6.08
C ALA A 65 19.08 17.08 -6.04
N GLY A 66 19.73 17.22 -7.20
CA GLY A 66 20.99 17.95 -7.32
C GLY A 66 20.88 19.43 -6.95
N ALA A 67 22.02 20.14 -6.98
CA ALA A 67 22.11 21.57 -6.65
C ALA A 67 21.35 22.50 -7.62
N THR A 68 20.72 21.96 -8.67
CA THR A 68 19.97 22.72 -9.68
C THR A 68 18.57 23.14 -9.22
N PHE A 69 18.05 22.55 -8.15
CA PHE A 69 16.72 22.88 -7.61
C PHE A 69 16.83 23.85 -6.44
N THR A 70 15.90 24.80 -6.36
CA THR A 70 15.81 25.74 -5.23
C THR A 70 15.33 25.02 -3.98
N ASP A 71 15.59 25.58 -2.79
CA ASP A 71 15.12 25.00 -1.54
C ASP A 71 13.58 24.93 -1.49
N SER A 72 12.89 25.93 -2.05
CA SER A 72 11.43 25.88 -2.22
C SER A 72 10.96 24.70 -3.08
N GLN A 73 11.65 24.40 -4.19
CA GLN A 73 11.34 23.25 -5.04
C GLN A 73 11.60 21.94 -4.32
N LYS A 74 12.65 21.86 -3.50
CA LYS A 74 12.97 20.65 -2.72
C LYS A 74 11.92 20.37 -1.65
N THR A 75 11.33 21.40 -1.04
CA THR A 75 10.23 21.20 -0.07
C THR A 75 9.00 20.56 -0.72
N LEU A 76 8.77 20.79 -2.02
CA LEU A 76 7.71 20.15 -2.79
C LEU A 76 8.04 18.71 -3.22
N MET A 77 9.30 18.27 -3.08
CA MET A 77 9.76 16.93 -3.44
C MET A 77 9.47 15.90 -2.35
N ARG A 78 8.18 15.76 -2.04
CA ARG A 78 7.66 14.81 -1.05
C ARG A 78 6.58 13.95 -1.69
N THR A 79 6.58 12.66 -1.35
CA THR A 79 5.57 11.71 -1.83
C THR A 79 5.27 10.68 -0.75
N SER A 80 4.06 10.15 -0.74
CA SER A 80 3.58 9.19 0.26
C SER A 80 2.71 8.13 -0.39
N LEU A 81 2.36 7.08 0.36
CA LEU A 81 1.41 6.05 -0.09
C LEU A 81 -0.05 6.52 -0.05
N ALA A 82 -0.31 7.82 0.10
CA ALA A 82 -1.66 8.39 0.08
C ALA A 82 -2.49 7.92 -1.13
N LEU A 83 -3.78 7.65 -0.92
CA LEU A 83 -4.68 7.05 -1.93
C LEU A 83 -4.67 7.76 -3.30
N SER A 84 -4.50 9.09 -3.33
CA SER A 84 -4.43 9.91 -4.55
C SER A 84 -3.14 9.77 -5.36
N ASN A 85 -2.09 9.20 -4.77
CA ASN A 85 -0.77 9.07 -5.38
C ASN A 85 -0.61 7.76 -6.16
N TRP A 86 -1.51 6.80 -5.93
CA TRP A 86 -1.53 5.52 -6.62
C TRP A 86 -1.85 5.70 -8.10
N GLU A 87 -1.29 4.82 -8.93
CA GLU A 87 -1.41 4.93 -10.38
C GLU A 87 -1.86 3.63 -11.02
N VAL A 88 -2.52 3.77 -12.18
CA VAL A 88 -2.87 2.64 -13.04
C VAL A 88 -1.86 2.55 -14.17
N VAL A 89 -1.02 1.51 -14.14
CA VAL A 89 -0.08 1.21 -15.22
C VAL A 89 -0.69 0.18 -16.15
N LEU A 90 -1.11 0.64 -17.33
CA LEU A 90 -1.65 -0.20 -18.40
C LEU A 90 -0.52 -0.94 -19.12
N ASN A 91 -0.77 -2.15 -19.62
CA ASN A 91 0.15 -2.79 -20.58
C ASN A 91 0.00 -2.23 -22.00
N SER A 92 0.95 -2.59 -22.87
CA SER A 92 1.00 -2.09 -24.25
C SER A 92 -0.29 -2.28 -25.03
N SER A 93 -1.01 -3.39 -24.85
CA SER A 93 -2.28 -3.64 -25.53
C SER A 93 -3.47 -2.88 -24.96
N ALA A 94 -3.40 -2.42 -23.70
CA ALA A 94 -4.41 -1.57 -23.08
C ALA A 94 -4.11 -0.07 -23.23
N ARG A 95 -2.89 0.30 -23.64
CA ARG A 95 -2.46 1.70 -23.79
C ARG A 95 -3.04 2.34 -25.05
N ASN A 96 -4.05 3.17 -24.86
CA ASN A 96 -4.51 4.16 -25.84
C ASN A 96 -4.74 5.50 -25.13
N SER A 97 -4.91 6.59 -25.88
CA SER A 97 -5.05 7.95 -25.31
C SER A 97 -6.22 8.07 -24.34
N THR A 98 -7.37 7.48 -24.68
CA THR A 98 -8.56 7.46 -23.82
C THR A 98 -8.33 6.67 -22.53
N SER A 99 -7.69 5.51 -22.64
CA SER A 99 -7.39 4.65 -21.51
C SER A 99 -6.38 5.29 -20.56
N LEU A 100 -5.37 5.99 -21.09
CA LEU A 100 -4.38 6.71 -20.30
C LEU A 100 -4.99 7.93 -19.58
N SER A 101 -5.91 8.65 -20.20
CA SER A 101 -6.51 9.85 -19.59
C SER A 101 -7.59 9.54 -18.56
N LEU A 102 -8.33 8.44 -18.73
CA LEU A 102 -9.46 8.10 -17.88
C LEU A 102 -9.15 7.09 -16.77
N SER A 103 -8.10 6.28 -16.93
CA SER A 103 -7.72 5.31 -15.89
C SER A 103 -7.01 6.03 -14.74
N LYS A 104 -7.59 5.96 -13.55
CA LYS A 104 -7.09 6.68 -12.37
C LYS A 104 -7.49 5.99 -11.08
N VAL A 105 -6.78 6.34 -10.02
CA VAL A 105 -7.09 5.95 -8.64
C VAL A 105 -7.64 7.17 -7.91
N VAL A 106 -8.66 6.97 -7.07
CA VAL A 106 -9.35 8.01 -6.31
C VAL A 106 -9.69 7.47 -4.92
N PRO A 107 -9.52 8.26 -3.84
CA PRO A 107 -10.07 7.89 -2.54
C PRO A 107 -11.59 7.78 -2.62
N ALA A 108 -12.13 6.62 -2.28
CA ALA A 108 -13.56 6.37 -2.33
C ALA A 108 -14.12 6.28 -0.92
N GLN A 109 -15.02 7.22 -0.59
CA GLN A 109 -15.76 7.20 0.67
C GLN A 109 -16.81 6.08 0.63
N VAL A 110 -16.74 5.15 1.58
CA VAL A 110 -17.81 4.15 1.76
C VAL A 110 -19.00 4.82 2.41
N ARG A 111 -20.17 4.64 1.79
CA ARG A 111 -21.41 5.30 2.21
C ARG A 111 -21.75 4.98 3.67
N ASP A 112 -21.98 6.02 4.46
CA ASP A 112 -22.40 5.98 5.86
C ASP A 112 -23.93 6.02 6.00
N THR A 113 -24.60 6.85 5.21
CA THR A 113 -26.01 7.18 5.29
C THR A 113 -26.68 7.01 3.93
N LYS A 114 -27.96 6.65 3.92
CA LYS A 114 -28.77 6.65 2.70
C LYS A 114 -30.05 7.44 2.94
N PRO A 115 -30.47 8.28 1.99
CA PRO A 115 -31.78 8.90 2.06
C PRO A 115 -32.85 7.81 1.92
N MET A 116 -33.68 7.63 2.93
CA MET A 116 -34.82 6.70 2.93
C MET A 116 -36.08 7.46 3.33
N LYS A 117 -37.20 7.15 2.66
CA LYS A 117 -38.49 7.73 3.06
C LYS A 117 -38.94 7.11 4.37
N ASN A 118 -39.23 7.94 5.36
CA ASN A 118 -39.86 7.51 6.60
C ASN A 118 -41.36 7.19 6.38
N ALA A 119 -42.04 6.73 7.44
CA ALA A 119 -43.46 6.37 7.38
C ALA A 119 -44.39 7.55 6.99
N TYR A 120 -43.89 8.79 7.08
CA TYR A 120 -44.60 10.02 6.76
C TYR A 120 -44.24 10.58 5.36
N GLY A 121 -43.38 9.88 4.61
CA GLY A 121 -42.99 10.25 3.25
C GLY A 121 -41.88 11.30 3.17
N GLU A 122 -41.31 11.71 4.31
CA GLU A 122 -40.17 12.62 4.39
C GLU A 122 -38.87 11.84 4.15
N MET A 123 -37.88 12.48 3.52
CA MET A 123 -36.55 11.90 3.36
C MET A 123 -35.77 12.06 4.65
N GLU A 124 -35.32 10.95 5.21
CA GLU A 124 -34.47 10.91 6.39
C GLU A 124 -33.22 10.10 6.05
N ASP A 125 -32.07 10.57 6.51
CA ASP A 125 -30.81 9.86 6.34
C ASP A 125 -30.75 8.72 7.36
N VAL A 126 -30.77 7.49 6.85
CA VAL A 126 -30.72 6.28 7.65
C VAL A 126 -29.34 5.65 7.53
N ASP A 127 -28.76 5.28 8.66
CA ASP A 127 -27.48 4.58 8.72
C ASP A 127 -27.49 3.33 7.84
N VAL A 128 -26.49 3.24 6.97
CA VAL A 128 -26.30 2.11 6.07
C VAL A 128 -25.43 1.09 6.78
N LYS A 129 -26.00 -0.07 7.09
CA LYS A 129 -25.25 -1.24 7.56
C LYS A 129 -24.50 -1.91 6.39
N VAL A 130 -23.49 -1.23 5.86
CA VAL A 130 -22.50 -1.81 4.94
C VAL A 130 -21.16 -1.97 5.68
N PRO A 131 -20.35 -2.98 5.32
CA PRO A 131 -18.98 -3.06 5.83
C PRO A 131 -18.21 -1.77 5.55
N PHE A 132 -17.34 -1.36 6.48
CA PHE A 132 -16.42 -0.21 6.34
C PHE A 132 -17.12 1.14 6.15
N HIS A 133 -18.37 1.29 6.61
CA HIS A 133 -19.12 2.55 6.46
C HIS A 133 -18.35 3.73 7.07
N GLY A 134 -18.25 4.85 6.35
CA GLY A 134 -17.50 6.02 6.82
C GLY A 134 -15.99 5.96 6.58
N GLU A 135 -15.42 4.83 6.16
CA GLU A 135 -13.99 4.72 5.83
C GLU A 135 -13.72 5.12 4.37
N LYS A 136 -12.50 5.62 4.10
CA LYS A 136 -11.98 5.84 2.75
C LYS A 136 -11.18 4.61 2.29
N VAL A 137 -11.54 4.10 1.13
CA VAL A 137 -10.88 2.92 0.50
C VAL A 137 -10.28 3.29 -0.85
N LEU A 138 -9.43 2.41 -1.39
CA LEU A 138 -8.83 2.60 -2.70
C LEU A 138 -9.86 2.36 -3.81
N GLY A 139 -10.37 3.42 -4.43
CA GLY A 139 -11.24 3.34 -5.59
C GLY A 139 -10.43 3.43 -6.89
N VAL A 140 -10.69 2.53 -7.83
CA VAL A 140 -9.93 2.45 -9.08
C VAL A 140 -10.87 2.41 -10.26
N ARG A 141 -10.58 3.26 -11.26
CA ARG A 141 -11.16 3.20 -12.59
C ARG A 141 -10.08 2.78 -13.59
N ILE A 142 -10.36 1.75 -14.39
CA ILE A 142 -9.47 1.28 -15.46
C ILE A 142 -10.29 1.21 -16.73
N VAL A 143 -9.84 1.85 -17.80
CA VAL A 143 -10.54 1.80 -19.08
C VAL A 143 -9.82 0.83 -20.00
N PHE A 144 -10.37 -0.36 -20.16
CA PHE A 144 -9.85 -1.35 -21.08
C PHE A 144 -10.31 -1.08 -22.52
N PRO A 145 -9.48 -1.40 -23.53
CA PRO A 145 -9.88 -1.27 -24.92
C PRO A 145 -11.07 -2.19 -25.22
N THR A 146 -12.00 -1.73 -26.06
CA THR A 146 -13.17 -2.51 -26.50
C THR A 146 -12.83 -3.54 -27.57
N SER A 147 -11.65 -3.45 -28.19
CA SER A 147 -11.15 -4.45 -29.13
C SER A 147 -10.90 -5.79 -28.44
N SER A 148 -10.97 -6.89 -29.18
CA SER A 148 -10.73 -8.24 -28.66
C SER A 148 -9.23 -8.52 -28.49
N VAL A 149 -8.62 -7.87 -27.50
CA VAL A 149 -7.22 -8.02 -27.13
C VAL A 149 -7.08 -8.35 -25.65
N ASN A 150 -6.13 -9.22 -25.30
CA ASN A 150 -5.80 -9.43 -23.89
C ASN A 150 -5.24 -8.12 -23.33
N ALA A 151 -5.77 -7.66 -22.22
CA ALA A 151 -5.44 -6.39 -21.61
C ALA A 151 -5.25 -6.56 -20.11
N ASN A 152 -4.27 -5.89 -19.53
CA ASN A 152 -4.14 -5.86 -18.08
C ASN A 152 -3.68 -4.48 -17.60
N ALA A 153 -3.93 -4.25 -16.33
CA ALA A 153 -3.62 -3.02 -15.65
C ALA A 153 -3.09 -3.34 -14.26
N MET A 154 -1.97 -2.72 -13.93
CA MET A 154 -1.36 -2.79 -12.62
C MET A 154 -1.77 -1.55 -11.82
N ILE A 155 -2.34 -1.76 -10.64
CA ILE A 155 -2.66 -0.74 -9.66
C ILE A 155 -1.46 -0.68 -8.74
N ALA A 156 -0.57 0.28 -8.98
CA ALA A 156 0.74 0.34 -8.36
C ALA A 156 0.83 1.48 -7.32
N PRO A 157 1.58 1.27 -6.23
CA PRO A 157 1.93 2.36 -5.33
C PRO A 157 2.82 3.38 -6.07
N PRO A 158 2.87 4.64 -5.61
CA PRO A 158 3.67 5.71 -6.24
C PRO A 158 5.17 5.43 -6.27
N PHE A 159 5.63 4.57 -5.35
CA PHE A 159 7.01 4.12 -5.27
C PHE A 159 7.08 2.69 -4.75
N GLU A 160 8.23 2.05 -4.97
CA GLU A 160 8.52 0.75 -4.37
C GLU A 160 8.73 0.93 -2.86
N ILE A 161 7.90 0.28 -2.04
CA ILE A 161 7.88 0.46 -0.58
C ILE A 161 9.24 0.06 0.03
N PRO A 162 9.99 0.95 0.70
CA PRO A 162 11.27 0.64 1.35
C PRO A 162 11.10 -0.30 2.54
N ALA A 163 11.94 -1.32 2.66
CA ALA A 163 11.83 -2.33 3.71
C ALA A 163 12.55 -1.95 5.01
N TYR A 164 13.57 -1.09 4.89
CA TYR A 164 14.47 -0.75 5.99
C TYR A 164 14.32 0.70 6.44
N GLU A 165 13.32 1.43 5.95
CA GLU A 165 13.11 2.80 6.38
C GLU A 165 12.71 2.84 7.86
N ARG A 166 13.54 3.49 8.66
CA ARG A 166 13.34 3.58 10.11
C ARG A 166 12.03 4.32 10.42
N MET A 167 11.39 3.89 11.50
CA MET A 167 10.24 4.60 12.06
C MET A 167 10.57 6.08 12.30
N ALA A 168 9.64 6.96 11.93
CA ALA A 168 9.73 8.39 12.12
C ALA A 168 8.32 8.96 12.28
N TYR A 169 8.14 9.83 13.28
CA TYR A 169 7.01 10.74 13.30
C TYR A 169 7.36 11.98 12.48
N ILE A 170 6.37 12.48 11.74
CA ILE A 170 6.52 13.65 10.90
C ILE A 170 5.61 14.74 11.47
N ASP A 171 6.16 15.93 11.69
CA ASP A 171 5.42 17.10 12.15
C ASP A 171 4.48 17.66 11.07
N ASP A 172 3.66 18.65 11.42
CA ASP A 172 2.69 19.25 10.49
C ASP A 172 3.38 19.99 9.34
N GLU A 173 4.63 20.41 9.54
CA GLU A 173 5.51 21.01 8.53
C GLU A 173 6.22 19.98 7.62
N GLY A 174 6.04 18.69 7.90
CA GLY A 174 6.58 17.59 7.11
C GLY A 174 8.04 17.24 7.39
N ASN A 175 8.60 17.66 8.53
CA ASN A 175 9.93 17.31 8.98
C ASN A 175 9.88 16.13 9.98
N VAL A 176 10.99 15.40 10.05
CA VAL A 176 11.11 14.31 11.04
C VAL A 176 11.24 14.92 12.43
N ALA A 177 10.35 14.54 13.33
CA ALA A 177 10.40 14.98 14.72
C ALA A 177 11.63 14.37 15.42
N MET A 178 12.46 15.24 15.98
CA MET A 178 13.67 14.90 16.71
C MET A 178 13.68 15.59 18.08
N ASN A 179 14.31 14.97 19.08
CA ASN A 179 14.63 15.65 20.34
C ASN A 179 15.89 16.52 20.21
N ASP A 180 16.22 17.26 21.27
CA ASP A 180 17.43 18.11 21.35
C ASP A 180 18.75 17.32 21.18
N GLU A 181 18.72 16.00 21.35
CA GLU A 181 19.86 15.09 21.17
C GLU A 181 19.94 14.50 19.74
N GLY A 182 19.03 14.87 18.85
CA GLY A 182 18.98 14.38 17.46
C GLY A 182 18.41 12.97 17.31
N GLN A 183 17.71 12.45 18.32
CA GLN A 183 17.01 11.17 18.28
C GLN A 183 15.57 11.35 17.81
N ARG A 184 15.06 10.39 17.04
CA ARG A 184 13.68 10.41 16.53
C ARG A 184 12.69 10.24 17.68
N VAL A 185 11.67 11.08 17.72
CA VAL A 185 10.61 11.03 18.72
C VAL A 185 9.26 10.70 18.09
N ASP A 186 8.35 10.15 18.89
CA ASP A 186 6.96 9.93 18.52
C ASP A 186 6.10 11.20 18.69
N GLU A 187 4.79 11.07 18.51
CA GLU A 187 3.83 12.17 18.67
C GLU A 187 3.80 12.78 20.08
N ASN A 188 4.23 12.03 21.10
CA ASN A 188 4.26 12.46 22.50
C ASN A 188 5.63 13.02 22.92
N GLY A 189 6.61 13.03 22.01
CA GLY A 189 7.98 13.43 22.29
C GLY A 189 8.84 12.34 22.94
N GLU A 190 8.39 11.09 22.97
CA GLU A 190 9.15 9.95 23.48
C GLU A 190 10.07 9.38 22.41
N VAL A 191 11.27 8.93 22.80
CA VAL A 191 12.25 8.37 21.87
C VAL A 191 11.72 7.06 21.27
N ILE A 192 11.70 7.00 19.95
CA ILE A 192 11.29 5.79 19.23
C ILE A 192 12.37 4.72 19.41
N THR A 193 12.07 3.72 20.23
CA THR A 193 12.96 2.57 20.51
C THR A 193 12.54 1.29 19.79
N THR A 194 11.42 1.30 19.08
CA THR A 194 10.89 0.13 18.37
C THR A 194 11.76 -0.26 17.18
N SER A 195 12.00 -1.56 17.00
CA SER A 195 12.65 -2.13 15.82
C SER A 195 11.76 -2.15 14.56
N THR A 196 10.49 -1.80 14.71
CA THR A 196 9.49 -1.74 13.63
C THR A 196 9.88 -0.68 12.62
N THR A 197 9.81 -1.01 11.33
CA THR A 197 10.05 -0.02 10.26
C THR A 197 8.80 0.77 9.92
N ARG A 198 9.00 1.83 9.16
CA ARG A 198 7.95 2.80 8.82
C ARG A 198 6.75 2.20 8.07
N PHE A 199 6.98 1.13 7.32
CA PHE A 199 6.00 0.53 6.42
C PHE A 199 5.46 -0.83 6.92
N GLU A 200 5.75 -1.21 8.17
CA GLU A 200 5.13 -2.37 8.84
C GLU A 200 3.72 -2.02 9.36
N GLU A 201 3.02 -2.97 9.98
CA GLU A 201 1.71 -2.74 10.62
C GLU A 201 0.59 -2.27 9.66
N GLY A 202 0.53 -2.83 8.46
CA GLY A 202 -0.51 -2.50 7.48
C GLY A 202 -0.16 -1.37 6.52
N TYR A 203 1.12 -0.96 6.46
CA TYR A 203 1.61 0.05 5.50
C TYR A 203 2.39 -0.54 4.31
N GLY A 204 2.32 -1.85 4.10
CA GLY A 204 2.82 -2.52 2.89
C GLY A 204 3.92 -3.55 3.10
N ILE A 205 4.42 -3.75 4.32
CA ILE A 205 5.50 -4.69 4.64
C ILE A 205 5.15 -5.53 5.86
N VAL A 206 5.52 -6.81 5.82
CA VAL A 206 5.49 -7.71 6.98
C VAL A 206 6.85 -8.39 7.08
N LYS A 207 7.52 -8.24 8.22
CA LYS A 207 8.79 -8.91 8.52
C LYS A 207 8.58 -10.25 9.20
N ASN A 208 9.67 -11.02 9.29
CA ASN A 208 9.73 -12.38 9.82
C ASN A 208 8.83 -13.39 9.07
N VAL A 209 8.60 -13.18 7.78
CA VAL A 209 7.77 -14.06 6.96
C VAL A 209 8.59 -15.24 6.44
N GLY A 210 8.21 -16.46 6.83
CA GLY A 210 8.76 -17.70 6.31
C GLY A 210 7.96 -18.19 5.10
N THR A 211 7.13 -19.20 5.31
CA THR A 211 6.27 -19.75 4.25
C THR A 211 4.90 -19.10 4.28
N LEU A 212 4.48 -18.51 3.16
CA LEU A 212 3.11 -18.03 2.98
C LEU A 212 2.15 -19.22 2.89
N LYS A 213 1.11 -19.21 3.72
CA LYS A 213 0.02 -20.20 3.71
C LYS A 213 -1.14 -19.71 2.86
N SER A 214 -1.58 -18.47 3.07
CA SER A 214 -2.65 -17.87 2.29
C SER A 214 -2.52 -16.36 2.23
N ILE A 215 -3.16 -15.78 1.21
CA ILE A 215 -3.29 -14.34 0.99
C ILE A 215 -4.77 -14.06 0.85
N SER A 216 -5.24 -12.99 1.47
CA SER A 216 -6.62 -12.55 1.41
C SER A 216 -6.70 -11.09 0.96
N VAL A 217 -7.71 -10.77 0.14
CA VAL A 217 -8.00 -9.41 -0.33
C VAL A 217 -9.47 -9.11 -0.13
N THR A 218 -9.75 -8.00 0.55
CA THR A 218 -11.12 -7.48 0.66
C THR A 218 -11.39 -6.48 -0.46
N THR A 219 -12.32 -6.82 -1.36
CA THR A 219 -12.65 -5.98 -2.53
C THR A 219 -14.15 -5.96 -2.81
N MET A 220 -14.63 -4.86 -3.40
CA MET A 220 -16.01 -4.76 -3.87
C MET A 220 -16.08 -5.09 -5.36
N GLY A 221 -16.87 -6.11 -5.69
CA GLY A 221 -17.16 -6.51 -7.06
C GLY A 221 -18.36 -5.75 -7.63
N MET A 222 -18.35 -5.59 -8.95
CA MET A 222 -19.44 -5.01 -9.75
C MET A 222 -19.81 -5.93 -10.93
N ASN A 223 -19.65 -7.24 -10.72
CA ASN A 223 -19.94 -8.30 -11.69
C ASN A 223 -19.07 -8.27 -12.96
N TYR A 224 -17.83 -7.79 -12.85
CA TYR A 224 -16.86 -7.80 -13.94
C TYR A 224 -16.21 -9.18 -14.07
N PRO A 225 -16.18 -9.81 -15.25
CA PRO A 225 -15.60 -11.15 -15.42
C PRO A 225 -14.05 -11.15 -15.40
N TYR A 226 -13.42 -10.09 -14.91
CA TYR A 226 -11.96 -9.92 -14.94
C TYR A 226 -11.29 -10.68 -13.81
N ALA A 227 -10.05 -11.08 -14.04
CA ALA A 227 -9.21 -11.76 -13.05
C ALA A 227 -8.44 -10.76 -12.19
N LEU A 228 -8.41 -10.99 -10.88
CA LEU A 228 -7.61 -10.22 -9.93
C LEU A 228 -6.37 -11.00 -9.49
N TYR A 229 -5.24 -10.31 -9.47
CA TYR A 229 -3.98 -10.81 -8.92
C TYR A 229 -3.42 -9.83 -7.89
N VAL A 230 -2.78 -10.38 -6.86
CA VAL A 230 -1.94 -9.62 -5.92
C VAL A 230 -0.48 -9.83 -6.29
N TRP A 231 0.29 -8.74 -6.33
CA TRP A 231 1.72 -8.80 -6.57
C TRP A 231 2.46 -8.57 -5.26
N LEU A 232 3.28 -9.54 -4.88
CA LEU A 232 4.17 -9.44 -3.72
C LEU A 232 5.61 -9.61 -4.17
N LYS A 233 6.52 -9.02 -3.43
CA LYS A 233 7.96 -9.19 -3.61
C LYS A 233 8.60 -9.66 -2.31
N ASP A 234 9.60 -10.50 -2.41
CA ASP A 234 10.33 -11.05 -1.26
C ASP A 234 11.68 -10.34 -1.03
N THR A 235 12.41 -10.79 -0.01
CA THR A 235 13.73 -10.25 0.35
C THR A 235 14.82 -10.47 -0.69
N ASP A 236 14.65 -11.49 -1.54
CA ASP A 236 15.59 -11.81 -2.61
C ASP A 236 15.22 -11.08 -3.91
N ASN A 237 14.33 -10.08 -3.83
CA ASN A 237 13.80 -9.29 -4.94
C ASN A 237 12.99 -10.09 -5.97
N VAL A 238 12.47 -11.27 -5.63
CA VAL A 238 11.63 -12.06 -6.52
C VAL A 238 10.19 -11.59 -6.43
N GLU A 239 9.66 -11.15 -7.56
CA GLU A 239 8.26 -10.76 -7.71
C GLU A 239 7.39 -11.97 -8.04
N ARG A 240 6.29 -12.14 -7.30
CA ARG A 240 5.32 -13.21 -7.50
C ARG A 240 3.91 -12.62 -7.60
N ARG A 241 3.14 -13.14 -8.56
CA ARG A 241 1.73 -12.83 -8.72
C ARG A 241 0.88 -13.99 -8.19
N TYR A 242 -0.13 -13.67 -7.39
CA TYR A 242 -1.04 -14.62 -6.77
C TYR A 242 -2.44 -14.39 -7.31
N TYR A 243 -3.06 -15.44 -7.87
CA TYR A 243 -4.39 -15.36 -8.46
C TYR A 243 -5.45 -15.42 -7.37
N MET A 244 -6.21 -14.34 -7.19
CA MET A 244 -7.22 -14.22 -6.14
C MET A 244 -8.60 -14.74 -6.57
N GLY A 245 -8.85 -14.82 -7.89
CA GLY A 245 -10.14 -15.20 -8.46
C GLY A 245 -10.64 -14.19 -9.48
N THR A 246 -11.92 -14.31 -9.85
CA THR A 246 -12.60 -13.39 -10.76
C THR A 246 -13.49 -12.40 -9.99
N LEU A 247 -13.67 -11.21 -10.55
CA LEU A 247 -14.48 -10.12 -9.97
C LEU A 247 -15.96 -10.19 -10.37
N GLY A 248 -16.43 -11.38 -10.78
CA GLY A 248 -17.79 -11.65 -11.28
C GLY A 248 -18.82 -11.82 -10.16
N PHE A 249 -18.78 -10.94 -9.17
CA PHE A 249 -19.72 -10.88 -8.05
C PHE A 249 -20.10 -9.43 -7.77
N ASP A 250 -21.18 -9.22 -7.03
CA ASP A 250 -21.67 -7.90 -6.64
C ASP A 250 -21.53 -7.69 -5.13
N GLY A 251 -21.05 -6.52 -4.72
CA GLY A 251 -20.83 -6.15 -3.33
C GLY A 251 -19.46 -6.55 -2.76
N TRP A 252 -19.29 -6.33 -1.46
CA TRP A 252 -18.05 -6.61 -0.74
C TRP A 252 -17.83 -8.11 -0.56
N LYS A 253 -16.63 -8.57 -0.92
CA LYS A 253 -16.23 -9.96 -0.73
C LYS A 253 -14.75 -10.05 -0.42
N GLU A 254 -14.42 -11.05 0.39
CA GLU A 254 -13.06 -11.46 0.65
C GLU A 254 -12.67 -12.55 -0.37
N LEU A 255 -11.61 -12.31 -1.13
CA LEU A 255 -11.02 -13.27 -2.05
C LEU A 255 -9.77 -13.84 -1.41
N GLN A 256 -9.65 -15.15 -1.39
CA GLN A 256 -8.54 -15.85 -0.75
C GLN A 256 -7.80 -16.72 -1.77
N TRP A 257 -6.48 -16.60 -1.76
CA TRP A 257 -5.57 -17.53 -2.40
C TRP A 257 -4.92 -18.40 -1.33
N ASP A 258 -5.07 -19.71 -1.47
CA ASP A 258 -4.40 -20.70 -0.64
C ASP A 258 -3.19 -21.26 -1.37
N ASN A 259 -2.07 -21.38 -0.66
CA ASN A 259 -0.85 -21.92 -1.23
C ASN A 259 -1.00 -23.43 -1.48
N PRO A 260 -1.02 -23.89 -2.75
CA PRO A 260 -1.24 -25.30 -3.06
C PRO A 260 -0.07 -26.20 -2.65
N THR A 261 1.12 -25.62 -2.43
CA THR A 261 2.31 -26.36 -2.00
C THR A 261 2.55 -26.28 -0.50
N TYR A 262 1.63 -25.67 0.26
CA TYR A 262 1.75 -25.59 1.72
C TYR A 262 1.50 -26.96 2.36
N ILE A 263 2.54 -27.49 3.00
CA ILE A 263 2.45 -28.75 3.75
C ILE A 263 1.92 -28.43 5.14
N THR A 264 0.73 -28.88 5.50
CA THR A 264 0.14 -28.63 6.83
C THR A 264 0.80 -29.45 7.93
N ASP A 265 1.25 -30.68 7.62
CA ASP A 265 1.94 -31.54 8.58
C ASP A 265 3.40 -31.12 8.76
N VAL A 266 3.72 -30.59 9.94
CA VAL A 266 5.07 -30.16 10.31
C VAL A 266 6.11 -31.27 10.16
N ARG A 267 5.73 -32.55 10.37
CA ARG A 267 6.66 -33.69 10.26
C ARG A 267 7.05 -34.03 8.83
N ALA A 268 6.17 -33.71 7.87
CA ALA A 268 6.41 -33.91 6.46
C ALA A 268 7.10 -32.70 5.80
N ARG A 269 7.30 -31.60 6.55
CA ARG A 269 8.05 -30.43 6.06
C ARG A 269 9.54 -30.74 6.07
N GLU A 270 10.20 -30.48 4.95
CA GLU A 270 11.65 -30.40 4.92
C GLU A 270 12.06 -29.09 5.64
N ILE A 271 12.30 -29.18 6.96
CA ILE A 271 12.78 -28.04 7.75
C ILE A 271 14.23 -27.77 7.36
N ARG A 272 14.42 -26.95 6.32
CA ARG A 272 15.75 -26.43 6.01
C ARG A 272 16.10 -25.33 7.01
N ILE A 273 16.99 -25.65 7.92
CA ILE A 273 17.55 -24.69 8.87
C ILE A 273 18.61 -23.89 8.12
N TYR A 274 18.21 -22.74 7.58
CA TYR A 274 19.16 -21.75 7.09
C TYR A 274 19.72 -20.94 8.26
N PRO A 275 21.02 -20.63 8.29
CA PRO A 275 21.54 -19.68 9.26
C PRO A 275 20.92 -18.30 9.00
N ILE A 276 20.10 -17.84 9.94
CA ILE A 276 19.43 -16.53 9.88
C ILE A 276 20.42 -15.39 10.08
N TYR A 277 21.41 -15.58 10.97
CA TYR A 277 22.50 -14.62 11.14
C TYR A 277 23.66 -14.99 10.20
N PRO A 278 24.18 -14.06 9.39
CA PRO A 278 23.90 -12.61 9.37
C PRO A 278 22.92 -12.14 8.26
N ARG A 279 22.03 -13.01 7.75
CA ARG A 279 21.18 -12.74 6.57
C ARG A 279 20.03 -11.74 6.81
N GLY A 280 19.71 -11.42 8.08
CA GLY A 280 18.60 -10.53 8.46
C GLY A 280 17.25 -11.25 8.44
N LEU A 281 16.19 -10.59 8.92
CA LEU A 281 14.85 -11.17 8.94
C LEU A 281 14.22 -11.14 7.54
N PRO A 282 13.63 -12.26 7.07
CA PRO A 282 12.90 -12.26 5.81
C PRO A 282 11.61 -11.45 5.93
N PHE A 283 11.15 -10.84 4.85
CA PHE A 283 9.94 -10.03 4.75
C PHE A 283 9.26 -10.24 3.42
N VAL A 284 8.00 -9.84 3.36
CA VAL A 284 7.21 -9.72 2.14
C VAL A 284 6.73 -8.29 2.01
N LYS A 285 6.82 -7.73 0.79
CA LYS A 285 6.36 -6.39 0.46
C LYS A 285 5.24 -6.41 -0.56
N PHE A 286 4.26 -5.53 -0.39
CA PHE A 286 3.18 -5.30 -1.33
C PHE A 286 3.67 -4.48 -2.53
N MET A 287 3.39 -4.96 -3.75
CA MET A 287 3.76 -4.27 -4.99
C MET A 287 2.56 -3.69 -5.72
N GLY A 288 1.34 -4.13 -5.40
CA GLY A 288 0.11 -3.66 -6.05
C GLY A 288 -0.83 -4.79 -6.44
N PHE A 289 -1.89 -4.41 -7.13
CA PHE A 289 -2.84 -5.35 -7.72
C PHE A 289 -2.71 -5.38 -9.23
N GLN A 290 -3.07 -6.49 -9.85
CA GLN A 290 -3.20 -6.57 -11.30
C GLN A 290 -4.58 -7.09 -11.68
N VAL A 291 -5.28 -6.31 -12.51
CA VAL A 291 -6.55 -6.69 -13.11
C VAL A 291 -6.30 -7.12 -14.54
N VAL A 292 -6.75 -8.31 -14.90
CA VAL A 292 -6.56 -8.90 -16.23
C VAL A 292 -7.91 -9.12 -16.89
N ARG A 293 -8.05 -8.61 -18.10
CA ARG A 293 -9.16 -8.84 -19.01
C ARG A 293 -8.73 -9.76 -20.15
N ASP A 294 -9.52 -10.80 -20.37
CA ASP A 294 -9.37 -11.68 -21.52
C ASP A 294 -9.96 -11.06 -22.80
N ALA A 295 -9.39 -11.36 -23.96
CA ALA A 295 -9.83 -10.87 -25.25
C ALA A 295 -11.29 -11.21 -25.59
N ALA A 296 -11.84 -12.31 -25.05
CA ALA A 296 -13.22 -12.72 -25.25
C ALA A 296 -14.24 -11.93 -24.41
N GLN A 297 -13.77 -11.19 -23.40
CA GLN A 297 -14.64 -10.43 -22.50
C GLN A 297 -14.89 -9.03 -23.07
N ALA A 298 -16.01 -8.40 -22.70
CA ALA A 298 -16.25 -7.01 -23.06
C ALA A 298 -15.17 -6.10 -22.44
N GLY A 299 -14.73 -5.08 -23.18
CA GLY A 299 -13.86 -4.03 -22.66
C GLY A 299 -14.66 -2.85 -22.08
N GLY A 300 -14.01 -1.70 -21.93
CA GLY A 300 -14.62 -0.48 -21.40
C GLY A 300 -14.22 -0.18 -19.96
N ASP A 301 -15.07 0.56 -19.26
CA ASP A 301 -14.84 0.99 -17.89
C ASP A 301 -14.94 -0.18 -16.91
N PHE A 302 -13.84 -0.45 -16.22
CA PHE A 302 -13.76 -1.24 -15.00
C PHE A 302 -13.73 -0.31 -13.81
N ILE A 303 -14.53 -0.62 -12.79
CA ILE A 303 -14.50 0.06 -11.49
C ILE A 303 -14.31 -1.02 -10.42
N GLY A 304 -13.39 -0.77 -9.48
CA GLY A 304 -13.15 -1.66 -8.34
C GLY A 304 -12.76 -0.88 -7.10
N TYR A 305 -13.05 -1.45 -5.94
CA TYR A 305 -12.68 -0.88 -4.64
C TYR A 305 -11.91 -1.90 -3.82
N PHE A 306 -10.83 -1.48 -3.15
CA PHE A 306 -9.96 -2.35 -2.35
C PHE A 306 -9.81 -1.78 -0.94
N LYS A 307 -10.04 -2.62 0.07
CA LYS A 307 -9.94 -2.24 1.48
C LYS A 307 -8.60 -2.67 2.07
N ASP A 308 -8.28 -3.96 2.03
CA ASP A 308 -7.04 -4.49 2.60
C ASP A 308 -6.49 -5.70 1.85
N VAL A 309 -5.24 -6.02 2.17
CA VAL A 309 -4.60 -7.31 1.89
C VAL A 309 -4.06 -7.87 3.19
N LYS A 310 -4.43 -9.11 3.49
CA LYS A 310 -3.95 -9.86 4.65
C LYS A 310 -3.17 -11.08 4.20
N ILE A 311 -2.22 -11.49 5.02
CA ILE A 311 -1.45 -12.70 4.77
C ILE A 311 -1.47 -13.58 6.02
N ILE A 312 -1.50 -14.88 5.78
CA ILE A 312 -1.32 -15.89 6.81
C ILE A 312 -0.04 -16.64 6.48
N TYR A 313 0.88 -16.72 7.44
CA TYR A 313 2.21 -17.25 7.21
C TYR A 313 2.81 -17.93 8.44
N ASP A 314 3.85 -18.71 8.19
CA ASP A 314 4.68 -19.29 9.25
C ASP A 314 5.85 -18.34 9.53
N LYS A 315 6.13 -18.04 10.81
CA LYS A 315 7.29 -17.22 11.19
C LYS A 315 8.58 -17.90 10.72
N ALA A 316 9.48 -17.13 10.09
CA ALA A 316 10.79 -17.64 9.72
C ALA A 316 11.66 -17.92 10.96
N VAL A 317 11.52 -17.08 11.97
CA VAL A 317 12.21 -17.17 13.26
C VAL A 317 11.17 -17.23 14.36
N LEU A 318 11.20 -18.34 15.10
CA LEU A 318 10.57 -18.42 16.41
C LEU A 318 11.50 -17.72 17.39
N THR A 319 10.99 -16.79 18.20
CA THR A 319 11.79 -16.08 19.21
C THR A 319 12.39 -17.10 20.18
N THR A 320 13.62 -17.54 19.91
CA THR A 320 14.44 -18.30 20.83
C THR A 320 15.38 -17.30 21.48
N GLU A 321 15.26 -17.12 22.80
CA GLU A 321 16.27 -16.40 23.57
C GLU A 321 17.63 -17.06 23.31
N ARG A 322 18.55 -16.30 22.72
CA ARG A 322 19.94 -16.73 22.57
C ARG A 322 20.71 -16.24 23.77
N ASP A 323 21.60 -17.09 24.29
CA ASP A 323 22.48 -16.73 25.40
C ASP A 323 23.47 -15.62 25.02
N ILE A 324 23.69 -15.40 23.72
CA ILE A 324 24.60 -14.40 23.16
C ILE A 324 23.81 -13.42 22.30
N ALA A 325 23.96 -12.13 22.59
CA ALA A 325 23.50 -11.04 21.73
C ALA A 325 24.48 -10.88 20.55
N ASP A 326 24.30 -11.68 19.51
CA ASP A 326 25.18 -11.69 18.32
C ASP A 326 25.28 -10.30 17.68
N GLU A 327 24.17 -9.56 17.63
CA GLU A 327 24.13 -8.23 17.00
C GLU A 327 24.87 -7.17 17.81
N ASP A 328 24.77 -7.19 19.14
CA ASP A 328 25.49 -6.25 20.01
C ASP A 328 27.02 -6.45 19.92
N LEU A 329 27.46 -7.68 19.65
CA LEU A 329 28.88 -8.02 19.52
C LEU A 329 29.45 -7.69 18.13
N TRP A 330 28.68 -7.95 17.08
CA TRP A 330 29.20 -7.98 15.71
C TRP A 330 28.62 -6.91 14.78
N ASN A 331 27.43 -6.36 15.09
CA ASN A 331 26.77 -5.27 14.36
C ASN A 331 26.54 -5.52 12.85
N ILE A 332 26.62 -6.77 12.38
CA ILE A 332 26.65 -7.09 10.94
C ILE A 332 25.29 -6.86 10.30
N VAL A 333 24.19 -7.22 10.97
CA VAL A 333 22.86 -7.07 10.40
C VAL A 333 22.51 -5.59 10.32
N SER A 334 22.73 -4.82 11.38
CA SER A 334 22.47 -3.38 11.42
C SER A 334 23.26 -2.62 10.36
N GLU A 335 24.55 -2.93 10.18
CA GLU A 335 25.37 -2.33 9.12
C GLU A 335 24.84 -2.68 7.73
N ARG A 336 24.45 -3.93 7.50
CA ARG A 336 23.90 -4.38 6.21
C ARG A 336 22.53 -3.77 5.95
N GLU A 337 21.68 -3.63 6.95
CA GLU A 337 20.38 -2.97 6.83
C GLU A 337 20.54 -1.48 6.54
N ALA A 338 21.48 -0.79 7.18
CA ALA A 338 21.80 0.61 6.87
C ALA A 338 22.31 0.77 5.43
N GLN A 339 23.18 -0.14 4.95
CA GLN A 339 23.63 -0.13 3.55
C GLN A 339 22.47 -0.36 2.57
N LYS A 340 21.57 -1.31 2.87
CA LYS A 340 20.38 -1.57 2.05
C LYS A 340 19.41 -0.40 2.07
N GLN A 341 19.19 0.22 3.22
CA GLN A 341 18.36 1.41 3.38
C GLN A 341 18.89 2.54 2.49
N ASN A 342 20.20 2.81 2.55
CA ASN A 342 20.83 3.84 1.72
C ASN A 342 20.65 3.54 0.22
N TYR A 343 20.83 2.28 -0.20
CA TYR A 343 20.61 1.86 -1.58
C TYR A 343 19.15 2.02 -2.03
N GLU A 344 18.19 1.61 -1.20
CA GLU A 344 16.76 1.79 -1.46
C GLU A 344 16.40 3.28 -1.57
N MET A 345 16.94 4.11 -0.68
CA MET A 345 16.70 5.55 -0.66
C MET A 345 17.28 6.26 -1.88
N THR A 346 18.50 5.93 -2.31
CA THR A 346 19.10 6.49 -3.53
C THR A 346 18.27 6.15 -4.75
N ARG A 347 17.90 4.86 -4.92
CA ARG A 347 17.09 4.41 -6.05
C ARG A 347 15.69 5.02 -6.04
N PHE A 348 15.09 5.17 -4.86
CA PHE A 348 13.83 5.87 -4.67
C PHE A 348 13.95 7.33 -5.10
N GLY A 349 14.96 8.04 -4.58
CA GLY A 349 15.18 9.46 -4.84
C GLY A 349 15.37 9.77 -6.31
N GLU A 350 16.27 9.05 -6.99
CA GLU A 350 16.51 9.20 -8.44
C GLU A 350 15.21 9.05 -9.24
N LYS A 351 14.44 7.98 -8.97
CA LYS A 351 13.19 7.70 -9.69
C LYS A 351 12.12 8.77 -9.43
N GLN A 352 12.02 9.28 -8.20
CA GLN A 352 11.04 10.32 -7.88
C GLN A 352 11.43 11.68 -8.45
N VAL A 353 12.72 12.01 -8.52
CA VAL A 353 13.20 13.21 -9.20
C VAL A 353 12.87 13.15 -10.70
N ASP A 354 13.10 12.02 -11.36
CA ASP A 354 12.74 11.84 -12.77
C ASP A 354 11.23 12.02 -13.00
N ARG A 355 10.41 11.42 -12.13
CA ARG A 355 8.95 11.57 -12.17
C ARG A 355 8.51 13.01 -11.92
N PHE A 356 9.14 13.71 -10.98
CA PHE A 356 8.88 15.13 -10.73
C PHE A 356 9.19 15.99 -11.97
N LEU A 357 10.33 15.74 -12.63
CA LEU A 357 10.70 16.39 -13.88
C LEU A 357 9.77 16.06 -15.04
N GLU A 358 9.17 14.87 -15.06
CA GLU A 358 8.12 14.52 -16.01
C GLU A 358 6.86 15.36 -15.78
N TYR A 359 6.40 15.43 -14.53
CA TYR A 359 5.23 16.24 -14.16
C TYR A 359 5.43 17.72 -14.41
N SER A 360 6.62 18.26 -14.14
CA SER A 360 6.92 19.69 -14.37
C SER A 360 6.94 20.05 -15.86
N LYS A 361 7.04 19.07 -16.77
CA LYS A 361 7.00 19.28 -18.22
C LYS A 361 5.59 19.22 -18.80
N TYR A 362 4.59 18.85 -18.00
CA TYR A 362 3.20 18.85 -18.47
C TYR A 362 2.72 20.29 -18.72
N ALA A 363 1.89 20.46 -19.73
CA ALA A 363 1.29 21.75 -20.03
C ALA A 363 0.42 22.19 -18.83
N GLN A 364 0.78 23.32 -18.22
CA GLN A 364 0.07 23.90 -17.08
C GLN A 364 -1.13 24.76 -17.54
N GLU A 365 -1.07 25.28 -18.77
CA GLU A 365 -2.11 26.15 -19.31
C GLU A 365 -3.34 25.35 -19.77
N SER A 366 -4.50 25.57 -19.13
CA SER A 366 -5.78 25.00 -19.56
C SER A 366 -6.48 25.84 -20.63
N THR A 367 -6.08 27.11 -20.78
CA THR A 367 -6.74 28.10 -21.65
C THR A 367 -5.70 29.03 -22.24
N PHE A 368 -5.90 29.40 -23.50
CA PHE A 368 -5.09 30.45 -24.14
C PHE A 368 -5.34 31.79 -23.45
N LYS A 369 -4.27 32.54 -23.16
CA LYS A 369 -4.38 33.95 -22.81
C LYS A 369 -4.89 34.71 -24.04
N SER A 370 -6.11 35.23 -23.96
CA SER A 370 -6.69 36.03 -25.04
C SER A 370 -5.83 37.27 -25.31
N SER A 371 -5.52 37.53 -26.57
CA SER A 371 -4.85 38.76 -27.01
C SER A 371 -5.83 39.88 -27.37
N LEU A 372 -7.13 39.61 -27.32
CA LEU A 372 -8.16 40.63 -27.52
C LEU A 372 -8.29 41.43 -26.23
N ALA A 373 -7.88 42.70 -26.26
CA ALA A 373 -8.20 43.65 -25.19
C ALA A 373 -9.72 43.71 -25.07
N GLU A 374 -10.24 43.38 -23.88
CA GLU A 374 -11.61 43.73 -23.53
C GLU A 374 -11.71 45.26 -23.50
N GLU A 375 -12.05 45.86 -24.64
CA GLU A 375 -12.68 47.16 -24.64
C GLU A 375 -14.02 46.97 -23.94
N ALA A 376 -14.04 47.30 -22.65
CA ALA A 376 -15.24 47.45 -21.86
C ALA A 376 -16.17 48.43 -22.60
N ASN A 377 -17.17 47.88 -23.29
CA ASN A 377 -18.37 48.62 -23.64
C ASN A 377 -19.14 48.87 -22.35
N GLU A 378 -18.78 49.92 -21.62
CA GLU A 378 -19.72 50.65 -20.79
C GLU A 378 -20.53 51.59 -21.70
N GLN A 379 -21.76 51.17 -22.04
CA GLN A 379 -22.85 52.06 -22.44
C GLN A 379 -24.08 51.76 -21.61
#